data_AF-A0A1Y7VKN7-F1
#
_entry.id   AF-A0A1Y7VKN7-F1
#
_cell.length_a   1.000
_cell.length_b   1.000
_cell.length_c   1.000
_cell.angle_alpha   90.00
_cell.angle_beta   90.00
_cell.angle_gamma   90.00
#
_symmetry.space_group_name_H-M   'P 1'
#
loop_
_entity.id
_entity.type
_entity.pdbx_description
1 polymer ?
#
loop_
_entity_poly.entity_id
_entity_poly.type
_entity_poly.pdbx_seq_one_letter_code
_entity_poly.pdbx_strand_id
1 'polypeptide(L)'
;MSFVAYEELIKEGDTAILSLGHGSMVAVRVQRGAQTQTRHGVLRHSVDLIGRPFGSKVICSRGGWVYVLHPTPELWTVNLPHRTQILYSTDI
;
A
#
# COMPACT_ATOMS: atom_id res chain seq x y z
N MET A 1 -0.49 -1.05 -12.29
CA MET A 1 -1.74 -0.35 -11.98
C MET A 1 -2.05 0.56 -13.13
N SER A 2 -3.14 1.29 -13.03
CA SER A 2 -2.93 2.74 -13.10
C SER A 2 -3.58 3.46 -11.92
N PHE A 3 -3.08 4.64 -11.59
CA PHE A 3 -3.79 5.62 -10.74
C PHE A 3 -5.07 6.15 -11.43
N VAL A 4 -5.23 5.86 -12.72
CA VAL A 4 -6.26 6.42 -13.61
C VAL A 4 -7.49 5.51 -13.67
N ALA A 5 -7.32 4.20 -13.43
CA ALA A 5 -8.38 3.21 -13.46
C ALA A 5 -8.20 2.17 -12.37
N TYR A 6 -9.30 1.76 -11.75
CA TYR A 6 -9.29 0.72 -10.73
C TYR A 6 -9.02 -0.65 -11.34
N GLU A 7 -8.11 -1.38 -10.72
CA GLU A 7 -7.86 -2.78 -11.01
C GLU A 7 -8.19 -3.62 -9.77
N GLU A 8 -8.69 -4.84 -10.00
CA GLU A 8 -9.08 -5.73 -8.91
C GLU A 8 -7.85 -6.32 -8.19
N LEU A 9 -6.89 -6.85 -8.95
CA LEU A 9 -5.77 -7.63 -8.43
C LEU A 9 -4.46 -6.83 -8.37
N ILE A 10 -3.70 -7.05 -7.29
CA ILE A 10 -2.36 -6.50 -7.11
C ILE A 10 -1.38 -7.25 -8.01
N LYS A 11 -0.57 -6.53 -8.80
CA LYS A 11 0.52 -7.10 -9.60
C LYS A 11 1.87 -6.47 -9.26
N GLU A 12 2.91 -7.09 -9.79
CA GLU A 12 4.27 -6.57 -9.68
C GLU A 12 4.41 -5.19 -10.33
N GLY A 13 5.13 -4.29 -9.68
CA GLY A 13 5.31 -2.90 -10.09
C GLY A 13 4.24 -1.94 -9.55
N ASP A 14 3.18 -2.45 -8.94
CA ASP A 14 2.11 -1.63 -8.37
C ASP A 14 2.56 -0.87 -7.11
N THR A 15 1.98 0.32 -6.90
CA THR A 15 2.11 1.06 -5.63
C THR A 15 0.89 0.73 -4.79
N ALA A 16 1.07 -0.09 -3.76
CA ALA A 16 -0.01 -0.41 -2.83
C ALA A 16 0.07 0.47 -1.58
N ILE A 17 -1.07 0.87 -1.03
CA ILE A 17 -1.13 1.62 0.23
C ILE A 17 -1.49 0.65 1.35
N LEU A 18 -0.58 0.45 2.30
CA LEU A 18 -0.82 -0.39 3.47
C LEU A 18 -1.44 0.44 4.58
N SER A 19 -2.64 0.09 5.02
CA SER A 19 -3.24 0.68 6.21
C SER A 19 -2.82 -0.11 7.44
N LEU A 20 -2.07 0.54 8.32
CA LEU A 20 -1.58 0.00 9.58
C LEU A 20 -2.58 0.26 10.72
N GLY A 21 -3.65 1.00 10.49
CA GLY A 21 -4.66 1.38 11.49
C GLY A 21 -4.41 2.72 12.18
N HIS A 22 -5.48 3.33 12.72
CA HIS A 22 -5.47 4.68 13.32
C HIS A 22 -4.92 5.76 12.38
N GLY A 23 -5.26 5.70 11.09
CA GLY A 23 -4.81 6.66 10.07
C GLY A 23 -3.36 6.51 9.61
N SER A 24 -2.56 5.65 10.26
CA SER A 24 -1.19 5.36 9.82
C SER A 24 -1.20 4.49 8.56
N MET A 25 -0.60 5.00 7.49
CA MET A 25 -0.50 4.33 6.20
C MET A 25 0.95 4.38 5.70
N VAL A 26 1.28 3.48 4.78
CA VAL A 26 2.56 3.52 4.07
C VAL A 26 2.37 3.10 2.62
N ALA A 27 2.97 3.86 1.68
CA ALA A 27 3.03 3.47 0.28
C ALA A 27 4.19 2.48 0.04
N VAL A 28 3.90 1.38 -0.65
CA VAL A 28 4.85 0.31 -0.92
C VAL A 28 4.83 -0.03 -2.40
N ARG A 29 6.03 -0.12 -3.00
CA ARG A 29 6.17 -0.66 -4.35
C ARG A 29 6.23 -2.19 -4.30
N VAL A 30 5.27 -2.84 -4.93
CA VAL A 30 5.17 -4.30 -5.01
C VAL A 30 6.22 -4.82 -5.98
N GLN A 31 7.06 -5.75 -5.51
CA GLN A 31 8.18 -6.31 -6.26
C GLN A 31 8.37 -7.76 -5.82
N ARG A 32 8.60 -8.69 -6.77
CA ARG A 32 8.87 -10.09 -6.39
C ARG A 32 10.15 -10.20 -5.57
N GLY A 33 10.10 -11.00 -4.52
CA GLY A 33 11.21 -11.22 -3.59
C GLY A 33 11.39 -10.13 -2.52
N ALA A 34 10.71 -8.99 -2.66
CA ALA A 34 10.78 -7.91 -1.68
C ALA A 34 9.93 -8.22 -0.43
N GLN A 35 10.33 -7.60 0.68
CA GLN A 35 9.64 -7.70 1.95
C GLN A 35 9.46 -6.29 2.54
N THR A 36 8.28 -6.02 3.08
CA THR A 36 8.01 -4.80 3.82
C THR A 36 7.82 -5.13 5.29
N GLN A 37 8.59 -4.43 6.13
CA GLN A 37 8.47 -4.50 7.58
C GLN A 37 7.41 -3.51 8.06
N THR A 38 6.46 -3.99 8.86
CA THR A 38 5.44 -3.14 9.48
C THR A 38 5.40 -3.43 10.98
N ARG A 39 4.76 -2.54 11.75
CA ARG A 39 4.51 -2.77 13.18
C ARG A 39 3.70 -4.06 13.45
N HIS A 40 2.94 -4.53 12.47
CA HIS A 40 2.10 -5.73 12.56
C HIS A 40 2.82 -7.01 12.09
N GLY A 41 4.06 -6.90 11.61
CA GLY A 41 4.88 -8.01 11.13
C GLY A 41 5.40 -7.80 9.71
N VAL A 42 5.99 -8.87 9.15
CA VAL A 42 6.57 -8.85 7.80
C VAL A 42 5.50 -9.18 6.76
N LEU A 43 5.47 -8.42 5.66
CA LEU A 43 4.75 -8.74 4.43
C LEU A 43 5.72 -9.15 3.34
N ARG A 44 5.55 -10.35 2.80
CA ARG A 44 6.33 -10.86 1.66
C ARG A 44 5.55 -10.61 0.38
N HIS A 45 6.06 -9.74 -0.48
CA HIS A 45 5.29 -9.24 -1.63
C HIS A 45 4.88 -10.37 -2.59
N SER A 46 5.75 -11.36 -2.79
CA SER A 46 5.49 -12.48 -3.70
C SER A 46 4.27 -13.34 -3.35
N VAL A 47 3.99 -13.51 -2.06
CA VAL A 47 2.96 -14.47 -1.57
C VAL A 47 1.80 -13.77 -0.88
N ASP A 48 2.07 -12.65 -0.20
CA ASP A 48 1.07 -11.97 0.63
C ASP A 48 0.37 -10.81 -0.11
N LEU A 49 0.95 -10.30 -1.21
CA LEU A 49 0.42 -9.17 -1.97
C LEU A 49 0.03 -9.55 -3.39
N ILE A 50 0.99 -10.04 -4.19
CA ILE A 50 0.78 -10.29 -5.62
C ILE A 50 -0.33 -11.33 -5.82
N GLY A 51 -1.31 -11.00 -6.66
CA GLY A 51 -2.46 -11.84 -6.97
C GLY A 51 -3.62 -11.73 -5.98
N ARG A 52 -3.51 -10.94 -4.92
CA ARG A 52 -4.63 -10.65 -4.01
C ARG A 52 -5.41 -9.42 -4.49
N PRO A 53 -6.72 -9.36 -4.22
CA PRO A 53 -7.50 -8.19 -4.56
C PRO A 53 -7.19 -7.02 -3.63
N PHE A 54 -7.22 -5.79 -4.15
CA PHE A 54 -7.19 -4.59 -3.32
C PHE A 54 -8.40 -4.55 -2.38
N GLY A 55 -8.24 -3.93 -1.21
CA GLY A 55 -9.19 -3.95 -0.10
C GLY A 55 -9.06 -5.18 0.82
N SER A 56 -8.22 -6.15 0.46
CA SER A 56 -8.06 -7.37 1.26
C SER A 56 -7.36 -7.14 2.60
N LYS A 57 -7.79 -7.89 3.62
CA LYS A 57 -7.04 -8.09 4.86
C LYS A 57 -5.90 -9.09 4.61
N VAL A 58 -4.66 -8.66 4.85
CA VAL A 58 -3.46 -9.47 4.71
C VAL A 58 -2.88 -9.76 6.08
N ILE A 59 -2.62 -11.04 6.36
CA ILE A 59 -2.04 -11.50 7.63
C ILE A 59 -0.52 -11.45 7.48
N CYS A 60 0.15 -10.78 8.40
CA CYS A 60 1.60 -10.69 8.49
C CYS A 60 2.18 -11.85 9.32
N SER A 61 3.49 -12.04 9.24
CA SER A 61 4.21 -13.17 9.83
C SER A 61 4.00 -13.45 11.33
N ARG A 62 3.58 -12.47 12.14
CA ARG A 62 3.38 -12.59 13.61
C ARG A 62 1.91 -12.61 14.02
N GLY A 63 0.99 -12.87 13.09
CA GLY A 63 -0.46 -12.87 13.34
C GLY A 63 -1.11 -11.49 13.35
N GLY A 64 -0.32 -10.42 13.27
CA GLY A 64 -0.83 -9.08 12.96
C GLY A 64 -1.35 -9.01 11.52
N TRP A 65 -2.09 -7.96 11.19
CA TRP A 65 -2.70 -7.82 9.87
C TRP A 65 -2.73 -6.36 9.42
N VAL A 66 -2.85 -6.17 8.10
CA VAL A 66 -2.99 -4.86 7.45
C VAL A 66 -4.07 -4.94 6.38
N TYR A 67 -4.64 -3.80 6.01
CA TYR A 67 -5.40 -3.68 4.77
C TYR A 67 -4.51 -3.16 3.65
N VAL A 68 -4.70 -3.69 2.45
CA VAL A 68 -3.99 -3.22 1.25
C VAL A 68 -4.98 -2.46 0.38
N LEU A 69 -4.79 -1.16 0.22
CA LEU A 69 -5.70 -0.28 -0.52
C LEU A 69 -5.14 0.00 -1.91
N HIS A 70 -6.06 0.12 -2.88
CA HIS A 70 -5.73 0.64 -4.21
C HIS A 70 -5.26 2.08 -4.05
N PRO A 71 -4.19 2.51 -4.72
CA PRO A 71 -3.76 3.89 -4.58
C PRO A 71 -4.74 4.83 -5.28
N THR A 72 -4.93 5.98 -4.67
CA THR A 72 -5.59 7.13 -5.25
C THR A 72 -4.67 8.34 -5.07
N PRO A 73 -4.88 9.44 -5.82
CA PRO A 73 -4.12 10.66 -5.60
C PRO A 73 -4.15 11.13 -4.15
N GLU A 74 -5.29 11.04 -3.47
CA GLU A 74 -5.45 11.46 -2.07
C GLU A 74 -4.63 10.59 -1.13
N LEU A 75 -4.67 9.26 -1.30
CA LEU A 75 -3.84 8.35 -0.51
C LEU A 75 -2.35 8.56 -0.81
N TRP A 76 -1.98 8.85 -2.06
CA TRP A 76 -0.60 9.11 -2.43
C TRP A 76 -0.09 10.42 -1.82
N THR A 77 -0.88 11.49 -1.84
CA THR A 77 -0.52 12.79 -1.26
C THR A 77 -0.10 12.68 0.21
N VAL A 78 -0.74 11.79 0.99
CA VAL A 78 -0.41 11.58 2.40
C VAL A 78 0.79 10.63 2.61
N ASN A 79 1.13 9.81 1.62
CA ASN A 79 2.12 8.71 1.77
C ASN A 79 3.39 8.87 0.92
N LEU A 80 3.47 9.90 0.07
CA LEU A 80 4.62 10.12 -0.81
C LEU A 80 5.85 10.57 -0.02
N PRO A 81 7.07 10.25 -0.49
CA PRO A 81 8.28 10.77 0.13
C PRO A 81 8.41 12.27 -0.16
N HIS A 82 8.23 13.09 0.86
CA HIS A 82 8.36 14.55 0.75
C HIS A 82 9.80 14.93 0.39
N ARG A 83 9.96 15.60 -0.76
CA ARG A 83 11.22 16.26 -1.16
C ARG A 83 11.13 17.78 -1.05
N THR A 84 9.91 18.30 -0.99
CA THR A 84 9.53 19.70 -0.90
C THR A 84 8.24 19.82 -0.10
N GLN A 85 7.78 21.04 0.14
CA GLN A 85 6.39 21.28 0.51
C GLN A 85 5.46 20.89 -0.66
N ILE A 86 4.30 20.34 -0.34
CA ILE A 86 3.24 19.96 -1.29
C ILE A 86 1.90 20.54 -0.84
N LEU A 87 0.91 20.56 -1.73
CA LEU A 87 -0.49 20.82 -1.39
C LEU A 87 -1.15 19.54 -0.87
N TYR A 88 -2.14 19.70 0.01
CA TYR A 88 -2.98 18.61 0.51
C TYR A 88 -4.33 18.61 -0.20
N SER A 89 -5.07 17.52 -0.09
CA SER A 89 -6.35 17.32 -0.79
C SER A 89 -7.42 18.39 -0.52
N THR A 90 -7.28 19.19 0.53
CA THR A 90 -8.18 20.33 0.78
C THR A 90 -7.92 21.50 -0.18
N ASP A 91 -6.67 21.67 -0.63
CA ASP A 91 -6.24 22.77 -1.50
C ASP A 91 -6.16 22.39 -3.00
N ILE A 92 -6.07 21.09 -3.31
CA ILE A 92 -6.00 20.53 -4.68
C ILE A 92 -7.41 20.44 -5.27
#